data_AF-A0A397IF77-F1
#
_entry.id   AF-A0A397IF77-F1
#
_cell.length_a   1.000
_cell.length_b   1.000
_cell.length_c   1.000
_cell.angle_alpha   90.00
_cell.angle_beta   90.00
_cell.angle_gamma   90.00
#
_symmetry.space_group_name_H-M   'P 1'
#
loop_
_entity.id
_entity.type
_entity.pdbx_description
1 polymer ?
#
loop_
_entity_poly.entity_id
_entity_poly.type
_entity_poly.pdbx_seq_one_letter_code
_entity_poly.pdbx_strand_id
1 'polypeptide(L)'
;MIIVSYSRIYLNYHTSKQIIVGNIAGILFAIGWFILIENILRPLGVFDLIVNSEIAKYFYLRDSSNNENIIRIEYTNWVELNKKKNSERKKK
;
A
#
# COMPACT_ATOMS: atom_id res chain seq x y z
N MET A 1 -20.96 -3.07 -4.21
CA MET A 1 -22.06 -2.99 -3.22
C MET A 1 -23.44 -2.79 -3.85
N ILE A 2 -23.58 -2.04 -4.95
CA ILE A 2 -24.87 -1.64 -5.51
C ILE A 2 -25.76 -2.83 -5.94
N ILE A 3 -25.21 -3.83 -6.63
CA ILE A 3 -25.96 -5.03 -7.07
C ILE A 3 -26.50 -5.87 -5.91
N VAL A 4 -25.71 -6.03 -4.83
CA VAL A 4 -26.11 -6.84 -3.66
C VAL A 4 -27.19 -6.12 -2.84
N SER A 5 -27.08 -4.80 -2.69
CA SER A 5 -28.08 -3.99 -1.99
C SER A 5 -29.42 -3.95 -2.73
N TYR A 6 -29.41 -3.92 -4.07
CA TYR A 6 -30.62 -3.94 -4.89
C TYR A 6 -31.39 -5.27 -4.74
N SER A 7 -30.67 -6.39 -4.72
CA SER A 7 -31.26 -7.72 -4.45
C SER A 7 -31.97 -7.76 -3.08
N ARG A 8 -31.41 -7.11 -2.05
CA ARG A 8 -31.99 -7.09 -0.70
C ARG A 8 -33.21 -6.17 -0.54
N ILE A 9 -33.27 -5.07 -1.30
CA ILE A 9 -34.47 -4.22 -1.39
C ILE A 9 -35.57 -4.95 -2.16
N TYR A 10 -35.22 -5.63 -3.25
CA TYR A 10 -36.17 -6.34 -4.11
C TYR A 10 -36.88 -7.50 -3.39
N LEU A 11 -36.19 -8.21 -2.48
CA LEU A 11 -36.79 -9.22 -1.59
C LEU A 11 -37.48 -8.66 -0.33
N ASN A 12 -37.65 -7.33 -0.22
CA ASN A 12 -38.31 -6.65 0.92
C ASN A 12 -37.68 -6.90 2.31
N TYR A 13 -36.43 -7.34 2.36
CA TYR A 13 -35.75 -7.69 3.61
C TYR A 13 -35.08 -6.49 4.31
N HIS A 14 -34.87 -5.38 3.59
CA HIS A 14 -34.22 -4.17 4.12
C HIS A 14 -34.84 -2.89 3.57
N THR A 15 -35.11 -1.92 4.45
CA THR A 15 -35.55 -0.56 4.07
C THR A 15 -34.38 0.22 3.50
N SER A 16 -34.59 1.00 2.42
CA SER A 16 -33.57 1.82 1.75
C SER A 16 -32.77 2.72 2.71
N LYS A 17 -33.40 3.13 3.82
CA LYS A 17 -32.75 3.90 4.90
C LYS A 17 -31.57 3.15 5.55
N GLN A 18 -31.67 1.84 5.74
CA GLN A 18 -30.62 1.03 6.39
C GLN A 18 -29.37 0.92 5.52
N ILE A 19 -29.55 0.84 4.19
CA ILE A 19 -28.44 0.77 3.24
C ILE A 19 -27.67 2.10 3.21
N ILE A 20 -28.38 3.22 3.26
CA ILE A 20 -27.77 4.55 3.30
C ILE A 20 -26.96 4.73 4.59
N VAL A 21 -27.52 4.36 5.74
CA VAL A 21 -26.81 4.42 7.03
C VAL A 21 -25.58 3.52 7.03
N GLY A 22 -25.70 2.29 6.51
CA GLY A 22 -24.56 1.36 6.40
C GLY A 22 -23.45 1.87 5.48
N ASN A 23 -23.80 2.51 4.36
CA ASN A 23 -22.81 3.14 3.47
C ASN A 23 -22.11 4.32 4.15
N ILE A 24 -22.87 5.19 4.82
CA ILE A 24 -22.30 6.34 5.53
C ILE A 24 -21.36 5.88 6.64
N ALA A 25 -21.78 4.89 7.44
CA ALA A 25 -20.93 4.31 8.49
C ALA A 25 -19.67 3.66 7.90
N GLY A 26 -19.79 2.94 6.77
CA GLY A 26 -18.65 2.34 6.07
C GLY A 26 -17.66 3.39 5.55
N ILE A 27 -18.15 4.49 4.98
CA ILE A 27 -17.31 5.61 4.52
C ILE A 27 -16.58 6.26 5.69
N LEU A 28 -17.30 6.57 6.78
CA LEU A 28 -16.71 7.17 7.97
C LEU A 28 -15.64 6.26 8.59
N PHE A 29 -15.92 4.96 8.66
CA PHE A 29 -14.95 3.98 9.16
C PHE A 29 -13.72 3.88 8.24
N ALA A 30 -13.91 3.88 6.91
CA ALA A 30 -12.82 3.85 5.96
C ALA A 30 -11.92 5.09 6.08
N ILE A 31 -12.51 6.28 6.24
CA ILE A 31 -11.76 7.54 6.46
C ILE A 31 -11.00 7.47 7.79
N GLY A 32 -11.66 7.05 8.87
CA GLY A 32 -11.03 6.91 10.18
C GLY A 32 -9.86 5.91 10.16
N TRP A 33 -10.05 4.76 9.51
CA TRP A 33 -8.99 3.78 9.31
C TRP A 33 -7.83 4.33 8.48
N PHE A 34 -8.11 5.04 7.39
CA PHE A 34 -7.09 5.65 6.55
C PHE A 34 -6.25 6.65 7.35
N ILE A 35 -6.89 7.55 8.11
CA ILE A 35 -6.21 8.51 8.98
C ILE A 35 -5.37 7.78 10.04
N LEU A 36 -5.90 6.73 10.66
CA LEU A 36 -5.17 5.94 11.65
C LEU A 36 -3.91 5.29 11.07
N ILE A 37 -4.01 4.70 9.88
CA ILE A 37 -2.88 4.03 9.25
C ILE A 37 -1.85 5.05 8.74
N GLU A 38 -2.29 6.05 7.97
CA GLU A 38 -1.38 6.98 7.29
C GLU A 38 -0.82 8.07 8.21
N ASN A 39 -1.62 8.63 9.14
CA ASN A 39 -1.17 9.74 9.98
C ASN A 39 -0.64 9.32 11.35
N ILE A 40 -0.91 8.09 11.80
CA ILE A 40 -0.46 7.61 13.11
C ILE A 40 0.52 6.46 12.92
N LEU A 41 0.09 5.34 12.33
CA LEU A 41 0.91 4.13 12.24
C LEU A 41 2.15 4.28 11.33
N ARG A 42 2.02 5.00 10.21
CA ARG A 42 3.12 5.23 9.28
C ARG A 42 4.23 6.12 9.87
N PRO A 43 3.97 7.33 10.44
CA PRO A 43 5.02 8.15 11.04
C PRO A 43 5.59 7.59 12.35
N LEU A 44 4.86 6.70 13.04
CA LEU A 44 5.37 5.99 14.22
C LEU A 44 6.45 4.93 13.88
N GLY A 45 6.74 4.68 12.60
CA GLY A 45 7.79 3.73 12.19
C GLY A 45 7.42 2.27 12.44
N VAL A 46 6.14 1.96 12.69
CA VAL A 46 5.67 0.57 12.87
C VAL A 46 5.90 -0.24 11.59
N PHE A 47 5.72 0.39 10.43
CA PHE A 47 6.05 -0.23 9.14
C PHE A 47 7.54 -0.54 9.00
N ASP A 48 8.42 0.36 9.42
CA ASP A 48 9.87 0.11 9.40
C ASP A 48 10.25 -1.04 10.35
N LEU A 49 9.62 -1.14 11.52
CA LEU A 49 9.83 -2.25 12.45
C LEU A 49 9.40 -3.59 11.82
N ILE A 50 8.28 -3.62 11.10
CA ILE A 50 7.80 -4.83 10.42
C ILE A 50 8.73 -5.20 9.25
N VAL A 51 9.11 -4.24 8.41
CA VAL A 51 9.96 -4.48 7.22
C VAL A 51 11.37 -4.90 7.60
N ASN A 52 11.90 -4.43 8.74
CA ASN A 52 13.22 -4.84 9.23
C ASN A 52 13.23 -6.18 9.97
N SER A 53 12.06 -6.81 10.18
CA SER A 53 11.98 -8.12 10.82
C SER A 53 12.59 -9.24 9.95
N GLU A 54 13.11 -10.29 10.58
CA GLU A 54 13.69 -11.45 9.87
C GLU A 54 12.68 -12.15 8.95
N ILE A 55 11.40 -12.16 9.33
CA ILE A 55 10.29 -12.65 8.48
C ILE A 55 10.17 -11.78 7.22
N ALA A 56 10.21 -10.46 7.35
CA ALA A 56 10.06 -9.57 6.21
C ALA A 56 11.24 -9.68 5.24
N LYS A 57 12.47 -9.83 5.77
CA LYS A 57 13.65 -10.11 4.95
C LYS A 57 13.53 -11.44 4.21
N TYR A 58 13.03 -12.49 4.88
CA TYR A 58 12.83 -13.80 4.25
C TYR A 58 11.83 -13.75 3.08
N PHE A 59 10.75 -12.98 3.22
CA PHE A 59 9.75 -12.80 2.16
C PHE A 59 10.08 -11.68 1.17
N TYR A 60 11.24 -11.02 1.32
CA TYR A 60 11.62 -9.85 0.52
C TYR A 60 10.53 -8.76 0.53
N LEU A 61 9.88 -8.57 1.68
CA LEU A 61 8.88 -7.52 1.88
C LEU A 61 9.57 -6.15 1.83
N ARG A 62 9.09 -5.31 0.92
CA ARG A 62 9.56 -3.93 0.74
C ARG A 62 8.35 -3.01 0.71
N ASP A 63 8.39 -1.93 1.48
CA ASP A 63 7.40 -0.87 1.36
C ASP A 63 7.58 -0.15 0.00
N SER A 64 6.50 -0.09 -0.80
CA SER A 64 6.46 0.62 -2.08
C SER A 64 5.54 1.84 -2.05
N SER A 65 4.87 2.12 -0.93
CA SER A 65 3.84 3.17 -0.85
C SER A 65 4.40 4.58 -1.03
N ASN A 66 5.66 4.82 -0.67
CA ASN A 66 6.28 6.16 -0.72
C ASN A 66 7.35 6.33 -1.82
N ASN A 67 7.54 5.33 -2.70
CA ASN A 67 8.72 5.30 -3.56
C ASN A 67 8.51 5.97 -4.92
N GLU A 68 9.52 6.75 -5.31
CA GLU A 68 9.80 7.15 -6.68
C GLU A 68 9.80 5.92 -7.61
N ASN A 69 9.48 6.13 -8.89
CA ASN A 69 9.32 5.08 -9.90
C ASN A 69 10.42 4.00 -9.80
N ILE A 70 10.04 2.77 -9.43
CA ILE A 70 10.93 1.63 -9.19
C ILE A 70 11.85 1.37 -10.39
N ILE A 71 11.33 1.56 -11.61
CA ILE A 71 12.08 1.36 -12.85
C ILE A 71 13.25 2.34 -12.94
N ARG A 72 13.07 3.58 -12.48
CA ARG A 72 14.14 4.59 -12.44
C ARG A 72 15.26 4.14 -11.51
N ILE A 73 14.92 3.66 -10.32
CA ILE A 73 15.89 3.21 -9.30
C ILE A 73 16.73 2.05 -9.85
N GLU A 74 16.09 1.07 -10.48
CA GLU A 74 16.78 -0.08 -11.06
C GLU A 74 17.70 0.34 -12.21
N TYR A 75 17.24 1.23 -13.09
CA TYR A 75 18.04 1.78 -14.18
C TYR A 75 19.27 2.54 -13.65
N THR A 76 19.11 3.41 -12.65
CA THR A 76 20.24 4.16 -12.08
C THR A 76 21.29 3.24 -11.45
N ASN A 77 20.84 2.19 -10.76
CA ASN A 77 21.74 1.19 -10.18
C ASN A 77 22.53 0.45 -11.27
N TRP A 78 21.86 0.05 -12.36
CA TRP A 78 22.52 -0.59 -13.50
C TRP A 78 23.58 0.31 -14.15
N VAL A 79 23.29 1.60 -14.33
CA VAL A 79 24.24 2.58 -14.87
C VAL A 79 25.48 2.70 -13.96
N GLU A 80 25.29 2.77 -12.64
CA GLU A 80 26.39 2.89 -11.69
C GLU A 80 27.29 1.65 -11.68
N LEU A 81 26.70 0.45 -11.69
CA LEU A 81 27.43 -0.81 -11.76
C LEU A 81 28.29 -0.89 -13.03
N ASN A 82 27.73 -0.47 -14.17
CA ASN A 82 28.48 -0.43 -15.42
C ASN A 82 29.63 0.59 -15.43
N LYS A 83 29.46 1.75 -14.78
CA LYS A 83 30.54 2.72 -14.60
C LYS A 83 31.70 2.13 -13.79
N LYS A 84 31.40 1.46 -12.67
CA LYS A 84 32.40 0.76 -11.83
C LYS A 84 33.14 -0.33 -12.61
N LYS A 85 32.40 -1.16 -13.36
CA LYS A 85 33.00 -2.21 -14.20
C LYS A 85 33.94 -1.64 -15.27
N ASN A 86 33.59 -0.50 -15.86
CA ASN A 86 34.41 0.15 -16.89
C ASN A 86 35.64 0.86 -16.31
N SER A 87 35.57 1.42 -15.10
CA SER A 87 36.74 2.01 -14.44
C SER A 87 37.75 0.95 -13.99
N GLU A 88 37.28 -0.21 -13.55
CA GLU A 88 38.13 -1.38 -13.24
C GLU A 88 38.85 -1.91 -14.47
N ARG A 89 38.15 -2.00 -15.62
CA ARG A 89 38.76 -2.41 -16.90
C ARG A 89 39.84 -1.45 -17.40
N LYS A 90 39.74 -0.16 -17.09
CA LYS A 90 40.77 0.84 -17.46
C LYS A 90 41.98 0.83 -16.53
N LYS A 91 41.86 0.24 -15.33
CA LYS A 91 42.96 0.11 -14.36
C LYS A 91 43.81 -1.15 -14.59
N LYS A 92 43.34 -2.07 -15.43
CA LYS A 92 44.02 -3.32 -15.79
C LYS A 92 44.65 -3.18 -17.16
#